data_AF-A0A429AL37-F1
#
_entry.id   AF-A0A429AL37-F1
#
_cell.length_a   1.000
_cell.length_b   1.000
_cell.length_c   1.000
_cell.angle_alpha   90.00
_cell.angle_beta   90.00
_cell.angle_gamma   90.00
#
_symmetry.space_group_name_H-M   'P 1'
#
loop_
_entity.id
_entity.type
_entity.pdbx_description
1 polymer ?
#
loop_
_entity_poly.entity_id
_entity_poly.type
_entity_poly.pdbx_seq_one_letter_code
_entity_poly.pdbx_strand_id
1 'polypeptide(L)'
;MAERGGPVADYAAVLDGRQGDVAALWVFLLFALGNLVGTLLLGVALLRSRVVPLGAAAAVLAWPPLHVIGLVTGSEWFEVAGAVLQAAGLAIVGIRLLNAPR
;
A
#
# COMPACT_ATOMS: atom_id res chain seq x y z
N MET A 1 -23.13 -1.70 10.52
CA MET A 1 -22.12 -0.73 10.02
C MET A 1 -22.74 0.33 9.11
N ALA A 2 -23.63 -0.01 8.17
CA ALA A 2 -24.46 0.98 7.46
C ALA A 2 -25.60 1.59 8.32
N GLU A 3 -25.89 1.00 9.47
CA GLU A 3 -27.06 1.35 10.31
C GLU A 3 -26.83 2.51 11.30
N ARG A 4 -25.63 3.11 11.36
CA ARG A 4 -25.30 4.10 12.42
C ARG A 4 -25.33 5.59 12.02
N GLY A 5 -25.65 5.93 10.78
CA GLY A 5 -26.19 7.25 10.37
C GLY A 5 -25.56 8.54 10.93
N GLY A 6 -24.31 8.52 11.38
CA GLY A 6 -23.61 9.66 11.97
C GLY A 6 -22.78 10.47 10.96
N PRO A 7 -22.39 11.72 11.31
CA PRO A 7 -21.54 12.58 10.49
C PRO A 7 -20.23 11.87 10.13
N VAL A 8 -19.78 12.00 8.87
CA VAL A 8 -18.58 11.29 8.38
C VAL A 8 -17.33 11.60 9.23
N ALA A 9 -17.29 12.80 9.81
CA ALA A 9 -16.24 13.26 10.71
C ALA A 9 -16.15 12.49 12.04
N ASP A 10 -17.26 11.97 12.57
CA ASP A 10 -17.27 11.18 13.81
C ASP A 10 -16.64 9.79 13.62
N TYR A 11 -16.65 9.26 12.40
CA TYR A 11 -16.06 7.96 12.12
C TYR A 11 -14.53 7.98 12.12
N ALA A 12 -13.92 9.10 11.68
CA ALA A 12 -12.47 9.29 11.76
C ALA A 12 -12.02 9.30 13.23
N ALA A 13 -12.72 10.07 14.08
CA ALA A 13 -12.43 10.13 15.52
C ALA A 13 -12.62 8.78 16.23
N VAL A 14 -13.60 7.96 15.81
CA VAL A 14 -13.79 6.60 16.35
C VAL A 14 -12.66 5.66 15.91
N LEU A 15 -12.15 5.78 14.68
CA LEU A 15 -10.98 5.01 14.24
C LEU A 15 -9.72 5.42 15.02
N ASP A 16 -9.47 6.72 15.16
CA ASP A 16 -8.33 7.26 15.90
C ASP A 16 -8.38 6.83 17.37
N GLY A 17 -9.55 6.89 18.01
CA GLY A 17 -9.75 6.46 19.40
C GLY A 17 -9.61 4.95 19.63
N ARG A 18 -9.68 4.13 18.58
CA ARG A 18 -9.51 2.66 18.65
C ARG A 18 -8.08 2.21 18.35
N GLN A 19 -7.17 3.11 17.96
CA GLN A 19 -5.78 2.77 17.66
C GLN A 19 -5.02 2.22 18.90
N GLY A 20 -5.48 2.52 20.12
CA GLY A 20 -4.95 1.96 21.36
C GLY A 20 -5.61 0.65 21.83
N ASP A 21 -6.59 0.12 21.09
CA ASP A 21 -7.31 -1.10 21.47
C ASP A 21 -6.45 -2.34 21.15
N VAL A 22 -5.97 -3.02 22.20
CA VAL A 22 -5.16 -4.24 22.09
C VAL A 22 -5.90 -5.34 21.31
N ALA A 23 -7.24 -5.35 21.37
CA ALA A 23 -8.05 -6.28 20.58
C ALA A 23 -8.05 -5.97 19.08
N ALA A 24 -7.70 -4.74 18.67
CA ALA A 24 -7.54 -4.36 17.26
C ALA A 24 -6.09 -4.52 16.77
N LEU A 25 -5.11 -4.67 17.67
CA LEU A 25 -3.69 -4.78 17.32
C LEU A 25 -3.42 -5.92 16.34
N TRP A 26 -4.04 -7.09 16.51
CA TRP A 26 -3.85 -8.21 15.59
C TRP A 26 -4.40 -7.92 14.19
N VAL A 27 -5.51 -7.17 14.07
CA VAL A 27 -6.08 -6.75 12.79
C VAL A 27 -5.11 -5.81 12.09
N PHE A 28 -4.56 -4.85 12.84
CA PHE A 28 -3.58 -3.91 12.32
C PHE A 28 -2.29 -4.62 11.86
N LEU A 29 -1.77 -5.55 12.65
CA LEU A 29 -0.59 -6.34 12.30
C LEU A 29 -0.84 -7.23 11.08
N LEU A 30 -2.02 -7.86 10.98
CA LEU A 30 -2.42 -8.64 9.82
C LEU A 30 -2.52 -7.77 8.56
N PHE A 31 -3.14 -6.59 8.68
CA PHE A 31 -3.23 -5.60 7.61
C PHE A 31 -1.84 -5.15 7.15
N ALA A 32 -0.97 -4.74 8.09
CA ALA A 32 0.38 -4.27 7.79
C ALA A 32 1.20 -5.37 7.11
N LEU A 33 1.16 -6.59 7.64
CA LEU A 33 1.84 -7.74 7.07
C LEU A 33 1.32 -8.07 5.66
N GLY A 34 -0.01 -8.15 5.51
CA GLY A 34 -0.64 -8.41 4.22
C GLY A 34 -0.34 -7.34 3.18
N ASN A 35 -0.32 -6.07 3.57
CA ASN A 35 -0.02 -4.95 2.68
C ASN A 35 1.46 -4.95 2.24
N LEU A 36 2.39 -5.15 3.17
CA LEU A 36 3.82 -5.23 2.89
C LEU A 36 4.16 -6.44 2.01
N VAL A 37 3.74 -7.63 2.45
CA VAL A 37 4.02 -8.88 1.75
C VAL A 37 3.30 -8.94 0.41
N GLY A 38 2.01 -8.56 0.37
CA GLY A 38 1.21 -8.53 -0.86
C GLY A 38 1.80 -7.60 -1.91
N THR A 39 2.19 -6.38 -1.52
CA THR A 39 2.84 -5.44 -2.44
C THR A 39 4.20 -5.96 -2.92
N LEU A 40 5.00 -6.56 -2.04
CA LEU A 40 6.29 -7.13 -2.39
C LEU A 40 6.14 -8.28 -3.39
N LEU A 41 5.23 -9.21 -3.13
CA LEU A 41 4.91 -10.32 -4.03
C LEU A 41 4.39 -9.82 -5.38
N LEU A 42 3.54 -8.78 -5.40
CA LEU A 42 3.07 -8.16 -6.64
C LEU A 42 4.23 -7.58 -7.45
N GLY A 43 5.12 -6.81 -6.83
CA GLY A 43 6.31 -6.26 -7.48
C GLY A 43 7.20 -7.36 -8.07
N VAL A 44 7.45 -8.43 -7.31
CA VAL A 44 8.21 -9.60 -7.78
C VAL A 44 7.50 -10.30 -8.94
N ALA A 45 6.18 -10.48 -8.87
CA ALA A 45 5.41 -11.07 -9.96
C ALA A 45 5.50 -10.23 -11.24
N LEU A 46 5.40 -8.91 -11.13
CA LEU A 46 5.57 -7.99 -12.26
C LEU A 46 6.97 -8.10 -12.87
N LEU A 47 8.02 -8.12 -12.05
CA LEU A 47 9.40 -8.33 -12.51
C LEU A 47 9.58 -9.68 -13.22
N ARG A 48 8.98 -10.74 -12.68
CA ARG A 48 9.07 -12.09 -13.26
C ARG A 48 8.24 -12.25 -14.54
N SER A 49 7.13 -11.54 -14.67
CA SER A 49 6.25 -11.63 -15.83
C SER A 49 6.91 -11.14 -17.11
N ARG A 50 7.82 -10.17 -17.02
CA ARG A 50 8.43 -9.46 -18.16
C ARG A 50 7.41 -8.83 -19.13
N VAL A 51 6.15 -8.66 -18.71
CA VAL A 51 5.08 -8.04 -19.51
C VAL A 51 5.11 -6.51 -19.40
N VAL A 52 5.68 -5.99 -18.32
CA VAL A 52 5.73 -4.55 -18.02
C VAL A 52 7.18 -4.04 -17.97
N PRO A 53 7.40 -2.73 -18.18
CA PRO A 53 8.73 -2.13 -18.03
C PRO A 53 9.32 -2.41 -16.64
N LEU A 54 10.61 -2.75 -16.61
CA LEU A 54 11.34 -3.05 -15.38
C LEU A 54 11.23 -1.91 -14.35
N GLY A 55 11.31 -0.65 -14.82
CA GLY A 55 11.18 0.53 -13.96
C GLY A 55 9.82 0.64 -13.26
N ALA A 56 8.73 0.26 -13.93
CA ALA A 56 7.39 0.28 -13.33
C ALA A 56 7.26 -0.79 -12.24
N ALA A 57 7.77 -1.99 -12.49
CA ALA A 57 7.80 -3.07 -11.50
C ALA A 57 8.70 -2.73 -10.31
N ALA A 58 9.86 -2.13 -10.55
CA ALA A 58 10.77 -1.65 -9.51
C ALA A 58 10.14 -0.54 -8.66
N ALA A 59 9.37 0.38 -9.27
CA ALA A 59 8.67 1.44 -8.54
C ALA A 59 7.59 0.88 -7.59
N VAL A 60 6.86 -0.16 -7.99
CA VAL A 60 5.93 -0.89 -7.10
C VAL A 60 6.69 -1.60 -5.98
N LEU A 61 7.81 -2.24 -6.31
CA LEU A 61 8.62 -2.98 -5.34
C LEU A 61 9.37 -2.07 -4.34
N ALA A 62 9.55 -0.79 -4.67
CA ALA A 62 10.25 0.16 -3.82
C ALA A 62 9.44 0.57 -2.58
N TRP A 63 8.11 0.46 -2.60
CA TRP A 63 7.28 0.91 -1.49
C TRP A 63 7.49 0.12 -0.20
N PRO A 64 7.45 -1.23 -0.16
CA PRO A 64 7.65 -1.98 1.08
C PRO A 64 8.94 -1.63 1.85
N PRO A 65 10.13 -1.58 1.23
CA PRO A 65 11.35 -1.21 1.95
C PRO A 65 11.34 0.26 2.40
N LEU A 66 10.83 1.18 1.57
CA LEU A 66 10.71 2.59 1.96
C LEU A 66 9.74 2.77 3.13
N HIS A 67 8.64 2.04 3.15
CA HIS A 67 7.67 2.07 4.24
C HIS A 67 8.30 1.55 5.55
N VAL A 68 9.05 0.44 5.51
CA VAL A 68 9.79 -0.06 6.68
C VAL A 68 10.83 0.94 7.16
N ILE A 69 11.56 1.60 6.25
CA ILE A 69 12.51 2.66 6.62
C ILE A 69 11.79 3.82 7.30
N GLY A 70 10.64 4.25 6.78
CA GLY A 70 9.80 5.30 7.37
C GLY A 70 9.39 4.97 8.80
N LEU A 71 8.89 3.75 9.02
CA LEU A 71 8.50 3.25 10.34
C LEU A 71 9.67 3.22 11.34
N VAL A 72 10.85 2.75 10.91
CA VAL A 72 12.04 2.66 11.78
C VAL A 72 12.63 4.03 12.10
N THR A 73 12.62 4.95 11.13
CA THR A 73 13.18 6.30 11.29
C THR A 73 12.19 7.30 11.90
N GLY A 74 10.91 6.94 12.00
CA GLY A 74 9.85 7.85 12.40
C GLY A 74 9.61 8.99 11.40
N SER A 75 9.91 8.75 10.12
CA SER A 75 9.84 9.77 9.06
C SER A 75 8.80 9.40 8.01
N GLU A 76 7.77 10.24 7.88
CA GLU A 76 6.72 10.09 6.87
C GLU A 76 7.24 10.25 5.43
N TRP A 77 8.39 10.90 5.24
CA TRP A 77 8.96 11.18 3.93
C TRP A 77 9.14 9.91 3.09
N PHE A 78 9.66 8.83 3.69
CA PHE A 78 9.89 7.58 2.98
C PHE A 78 8.57 6.88 2.61
N GLU A 79 7.57 6.97 3.47
CA GLU A 79 6.25 6.39 3.21
C GLU A 79 5.56 7.11 2.04
N VAL A 80 5.58 8.45 2.06
CA VAL A 80 5.00 9.29 1.00
C VAL A 80 5.75 9.08 -0.31
N ALA A 81 7.08 9.16 -0.31
CA ALA A 81 7.88 8.96 -1.50
C ALA A 81 7.67 7.56 -2.10
N GLY A 82 7.67 6.53 -1.25
CA GLY A 82 7.35 5.17 -1.67
C GLY A 82 5.95 5.05 -2.27
N ALA A 83 4.95 5.67 -1.66
CA ALA A 83 3.56 5.56 -2.10
C ALA A 83 3.37 6.23 -3.47
N VAL A 84 4.02 7.37 -3.69
CA VAL A 84 4.05 8.04 -5.01
C VAL A 84 4.70 7.16 -6.06
N LEU A 85 5.83 6.51 -5.75
CA LEU A 85 6.49 5.57 -6.66
C LEU A 85 5.60 4.37 -6.98
N GLN A 86 4.96 3.77 -5.98
CA GLN A 86 4.04 2.66 -6.17
C GLN A 86 2.85 3.06 -7.05
N ALA A 87 2.24 4.22 -6.79
CA ALA A 87 1.13 4.73 -7.57
C ALA A 87 1.53 4.96 -9.03
N ALA A 88 2.68 5.58 -9.28
CA ALA A 88 3.21 5.78 -10.63
C ALA A 88 3.51 4.44 -11.33
N GLY A 89 4.13 3.49 -10.62
CA GLY A 89 4.41 2.14 -11.12
C GLY A 89 3.13 1.40 -11.53
N LEU A 90 2.11 1.41 -10.67
CA LEU A 90 0.80 0.80 -10.94
C LEU A 90 0.08 1.48 -12.11
N ALA A 91 0.16 2.80 -12.23
CA ALA A 91 -0.42 3.52 -13.37
C ALA A 91 0.20 3.07 -14.70
N ILE A 92 1.54 2.96 -14.75
CA ILE A 92 2.25 2.49 -15.95
C ILE A 92 1.89 1.03 -16.25
N VAL A 93 1.83 0.16 -15.23
CA VAL A 93 1.40 -1.24 -15.37
C VAL A 93 -0.02 -1.30 -15.96
N GLY A 94 -0.96 -0.54 -15.41
CA GLY A 94 -2.33 -0.47 -15.91
C GLY A 94 -2.42 -0.03 -17.36
N ILE A 95 -1.72 1.06 -17.73
CA ILE A 95 -1.65 1.53 -19.11
C ILE A 95 -1.07 0.46 -20.04
N ARG A 96 -0.03 -0.26 -19.62
CA ARG A 96 0.58 -1.32 -20.43
C ARG A 96 -0.36 -2.49 -20.66
N LEU A 97 -1.06 -2.94 -19.61
CA LEU A 97 -2.01 -4.04 -19.71
C LEU A 97 -3.23 -3.68 -20.56
N LEU A 98 -3.73 -2.44 -20.46
CA LEU A 98 -4.84 -1.95 -21.28
C LEU A 98 -4.50 -1.89 -22.78
N ASN A 99 -3.23 -1.67 -23.11
CA ASN A 99 -2.73 -1.60 -24.48
C ASN A 99 -2.16 -2.94 -24.99
N ALA A 100 -2.18 -4.01 -24.19
CA ALA A 100 -1.67 -5.30 -24.62
C ALA A 100 -2.60 -5.93 -25.67
N PRO A 101 -2.06 -6.48 -26.78
CA PRO A 101 -2.88 -7.24 -27.73
C PRO A 101 -3.50 -8.46 -27.04
N ARG A 102 -4.80 -8.68 -27.26
CA ARG A 102 -5.56 -9.79 -26.69
C ARG A 102 -5.22 -11.12 -27.36
#